data_AF-A0A2G2WT53-F1
#
_entry.id   AF-A0A2G2WT53-F1
#
_cell.length_a   1.000
_cell.length_b   1.000
_cell.length_c   1.000
_cell.angle_alpha   90.00
_cell.angle_beta   90.00
_cell.angle_gamma   90.00
#
_symmetry.space_group_name_H-M   'P 1'
#
loop_
_entity.id
_entity.type
_entity.pdbx_description
1 polymer ?
#
loop_
_entity_poly.entity_id
_entity_poly.type
_entity_poly.pdbx_seq_one_letter_code
_entity_poly.pdbx_strand_id
1 'polypeptide(L)'
;MSCGDHIHTGVLPVALGGIHIWHMPALIEIFRDDFVLQFSGGTLGHPWGNAPCVVANRVALEACVKARNEGHNLAQEGNEIICEAFKWSQKLVVACEV
;
A
#
# COMPACT_ATOMS: atom_id res chain seq x y z
N MET A 1 -6.01 -4.97 19.57
CA MET A 1 -4.98 -4.03 20.08
C MET A 1 -4.89 -2.92 19.04
N SER A 2 -5.58 -1.80 19.27
CA SER A 2 -5.52 -0.64 18.37
C SER A 2 -4.22 0.09 18.67
N CYS A 3 -3.36 0.28 17.67
CA CYS A 3 -2.11 1.04 17.77
C CYS A 3 -2.37 2.56 17.87
N GLY A 4 -3.47 2.97 18.52
CA GLY A 4 -4.01 4.33 18.51
C GLY A 4 -3.58 5.20 19.68
N ASP A 5 -2.65 4.75 20.52
CA ASP A 5 -2.23 5.49 21.69
C ASP A 5 -1.09 6.46 21.32
N HIS A 6 -1.49 7.72 21.07
CA HIS A 6 -0.66 8.94 20.99
C HIS A 6 -0.14 9.36 19.60
N ILE A 7 -1.04 9.74 18.68
CA ILE A 7 -0.67 10.68 17.61
C ILE A 7 -0.82 12.10 18.16
N HIS A 8 0.29 12.84 18.24
CA HIS A 8 0.26 14.26 18.61
C HIS A 8 -0.59 15.06 17.61
N THR A 9 -1.47 15.93 18.11
CA THR A 9 -2.35 16.75 17.26
C THR A 9 -1.54 17.52 16.22
N GLY A 10 -1.84 17.29 14.93
CA GLY A 10 -1.19 17.97 13.81
C GLY A 10 0.05 17.27 13.24
N VAL A 11 0.41 16.06 13.69
CA VAL A 11 1.52 15.27 13.14
C VAL A 11 0.98 14.09 12.32
N LEU A 12 1.46 13.93 11.09
CA LEU A 12 1.17 12.75 10.27
C LEU A 12 2.16 11.61 10.59
N PRO A 13 1.70 10.42 11.00
CA PRO A 13 2.57 9.25 11.16
C PRO A 13 3.16 8.84 9.81
N VAL A 14 4.40 8.34 9.85
CA VAL A 14 5.08 7.80 8.67
C VAL A 14 5.31 6.31 8.88
N ALA A 15 4.74 5.47 8.00
CA ALA A 15 5.06 4.05 7.96
C ALA A 15 6.18 3.80 6.95
N LEU A 16 7.26 3.15 7.42
CA LEU A 16 8.46 2.85 6.66
C LEU A 16 9.17 1.61 7.23
N GLY A 17 10.18 1.12 6.51
CA GLY A 17 11.02 0.00 6.94
C GLY A 17 10.56 -1.34 6.39
N GLY A 18 11.20 -1.80 5.30
CA GLY A 18 10.88 -3.10 4.69
C GLY A 18 9.51 -3.20 4.02
N ILE A 19 8.76 -2.09 3.90
CA ILE A 19 7.43 -2.11 3.28
C ILE A 19 7.51 -2.20 1.75
N HIS A 20 6.57 -2.96 1.19
CA HIS A 20 6.32 -3.14 -0.24
C HIS A 20 4.81 -3.31 -0.45
N ILE A 21 4.38 -3.41 -1.70
CA ILE A 21 2.97 -3.42 -2.12
C ILE A 21 2.05 -4.41 -1.39
N TRP A 22 2.55 -5.58 -0.94
CA TRP A 22 1.72 -6.56 -0.23
C TRP A 22 1.36 -6.11 1.21
N HIS A 23 2.06 -5.10 1.73
CA HIS A 23 1.71 -4.47 3.00
C HIS A 23 0.59 -3.43 2.85
N MET A 24 0.26 -3.01 1.62
CA MET A 24 -0.66 -1.90 1.38
C MET A 24 -2.05 -2.11 2.02
N PRO A 25 -2.70 -3.29 1.92
CA PRO A 25 -4.00 -3.49 2.56
C PRO A 25 -3.95 -3.32 4.09
N ALA A 26 -2.93 -3.90 4.73
CA ALA A 26 -2.76 -3.81 6.18
C ALA A 26 -2.46 -2.38 6.63
N LEU A 27 -1.60 -1.65 5.90
CA LEU A 27 -1.25 -0.26 6.21
C LEU A 27 -2.48 0.67 6.11
N ILE A 28 -3.33 0.48 5.12
CA ILE A 28 -4.58 1.25 4.95
C ILE A 28 -5.60 0.88 6.03
N GLU A 29 -5.65 -0.37 6.45
CA GLU A 29 -6.53 -0.80 7.54
C GLU A 29 -6.09 -0.22 8.89
N ILE A 30 -4.77 -0.15 9.14
CA ILE A 30 -4.19 0.34 10.40
C ILE A 30 -4.23 1.86 10.50
N PHE A 31 -3.69 2.56 9.50
CA PHE A 31 -3.48 4.01 9.55
C PHE A 31 -4.65 4.82 8.99
N ARG A 32 -5.59 4.15 8.30
CA ARG A 32 -6.72 4.79 7.62
C ARG A 32 -6.25 5.77 6.54
N ASP A 33 -6.37 7.08 6.75
CA ASP A 33 -6.17 8.09 5.71
C ASP A 33 -5.02 9.06 6.01
N ASP A 34 -4.81 9.41 7.28
CA ASP A 34 -3.88 10.45 7.69
C ASP A 34 -2.50 9.86 8.02
N PHE A 35 -1.75 9.49 6.98
CA PHE A 35 -0.41 8.94 7.13
C PHE A 35 0.42 9.10 5.86
N VAL A 36 1.73 8.90 6.00
CA VAL A 36 2.67 8.86 4.88
C VAL A 36 3.26 7.46 4.77
N LEU A 37 3.33 6.95 3.54
CA LEU A 37 4.04 5.72 3.21
C LEU A 37 5.38 6.03 2.55
N GLN A 38 6.47 5.56 3.13
CA GLN A 38 7.81 5.69 2.55
C GLN A 38 8.34 4.35 2.06
N PHE A 39 8.24 4.13 0.75
CA PHE A 39 8.83 2.98 0.06
C PHE A 39 10.28 3.28 -0.31
N SER A 40 11.23 2.67 0.39
CA SER A 40 12.67 2.80 0.10
C SER A 40 13.16 1.61 -0.74
N GLY A 41 13.48 0.48 -0.11
CA GLY A 41 13.86 -0.76 -0.82
C GLY A 41 12.76 -1.26 -1.77
N GLY A 42 11.49 -1.14 -1.37
CA GLY A 42 10.34 -1.46 -2.20
C GLY A 42 10.25 -0.65 -3.51
N THR A 43 10.99 0.46 -3.64
CA THR A 43 11.07 1.27 -4.87
C THR A 43 12.31 1.01 -5.71
N LEU A 44 13.45 0.71 -5.09
CA LEU A 44 14.71 0.45 -5.79
C LEU A 44 14.81 -0.98 -6.36
N GLY A 45 14.01 -1.92 -5.85
CA GLY A 45 14.02 -3.32 -6.29
C GLY A 45 13.21 -3.61 -7.57
N HIS A 46 12.45 -2.63 -8.09
CA HIS A 46 11.56 -2.90 -9.22
C HIS A 46 12.35 -3.14 -10.52
N PRO A 47 12.12 -4.24 -11.25
CA PRO A 47 12.88 -4.64 -12.45
C PRO A 47 12.93 -3.59 -13.55
N TRP A 48 11.89 -2.74 -13.65
CA TRP A 48 11.81 -1.66 -14.63
C TRP A 48 12.24 -0.28 -14.09
N GLY A 49 12.85 -0.24 -12.92
CA GLY A 49 13.34 0.98 -12.27
C GLY A 49 12.30 1.73 -11.44
N ASN A 50 12.72 2.90 -10.94
CA ASN A 50 12.02 3.62 -9.87
C ASN A 50 10.66 4.18 -10.31
N ALA A 51 10.57 4.77 -11.50
CA ALA A 51 9.31 5.39 -11.96
C ALA A 51 8.18 4.36 -12.11
N PRO A 52 8.40 3.17 -12.72
CA PRO A 52 7.43 2.09 -12.68
C PRO A 52 7.02 1.64 -11.28
N CYS A 53 7.95 1.58 -10.34
CA CYS A 53 7.60 1.25 -8.96
C CYS A 53 6.69 2.30 -8.30
N VAL A 54 6.99 3.59 -8.47
CA VAL A 54 6.14 4.66 -7.91
C VAL A 54 4.71 4.50 -8.41
N VAL A 55 4.52 4.13 -9.68
CA VAL A 55 3.21 3.82 -10.24
C VAL A 55 2.62 2.54 -9.62
N ALA A 56 3.39 1.48 -9.44
CA ALA A 56 2.93 0.24 -8.79
C ALA A 56 2.41 0.51 -7.36
N ASN A 57 3.18 1.22 -6.55
CA ASN A 57 2.78 1.63 -5.20
C ASN A 57 1.51 2.47 -5.23
N ARG A 58 1.40 3.42 -6.16
CA ARG A 58 0.19 4.25 -6.30
C ARG A 58 -1.04 3.44 -6.69
N VAL A 59 -0.92 2.49 -7.63
CA VAL A 59 -2.04 1.63 -8.03
C VAL A 59 -2.49 0.75 -6.86
N ALA A 60 -1.56 0.13 -6.14
CA ALA A 60 -1.88 -0.65 -4.95
C ALA A 60 -2.62 0.20 -3.90
N LEU A 61 -2.16 1.44 -3.67
CA LEU A 61 -2.78 2.37 -2.72
C LEU A 61 -4.22 2.68 -3.10
N GLU A 62 -4.43 3.11 -4.34
CA GLU A 62 -5.76 3.50 -4.84
C GLU A 62 -6.74 2.32 -4.87
N ALA A 63 -6.25 1.11 -5.20
CA ALA A 63 -7.06 -0.12 -5.15
C ALA A 63 -7.53 -0.43 -3.71
N CYS A 64 -6.62 -0.39 -2.73
CA CYS A 64 -6.96 -0.62 -1.33
C CYS A 64 -7.91 0.44 -0.78
N VAL A 65 -7.66 1.73 -1.07
CA VAL A 65 -8.54 2.83 -0.62
C VAL A 65 -9.94 2.68 -1.23
N LYS A 66 -10.03 2.39 -2.54
CA LYS A 66 -11.31 2.17 -3.20
C LYS A 66 -12.08 1.02 -2.56
N ALA A 67 -11.47 -0.14 -2.41
CA ALA A 67 -12.11 -1.32 -1.84
C ALA A 67 -12.58 -1.07 -0.39
N ARG A 68 -11.74 -0.42 0.44
CA ARG A 68 -12.15 0.00 1.79
C ARG A 68 -13.37 0.91 1.76
N ASN A 69 -13.38 1.90 0.86
CA ASN A 69 -14.50 2.84 0.73
C ASN A 69 -15.78 2.16 0.19
N GLU A 70 -15.66 1.07 -0.56
CA GLU A 70 -16.76 0.21 -1.01
C GLU A 70 -17.21 -0.79 0.07
N GLY A 71 -16.54 -0.82 1.23
CA GLY A 71 -16.93 -1.64 2.39
C GLY A 71 -16.25 -3.01 2.47
N HIS A 72 -15.24 -3.28 1.64
CA HIS A 72 -14.48 -4.52 1.71
C HIS A 72 -13.63 -4.62 2.98
N ASN A 73 -13.47 -5.85 3.48
CA ASN A 73 -12.60 -6.15 4.61
C ASN A 73 -11.17 -6.36 4.14
N LEU A 74 -10.34 -5.32 4.17
CA LEU A 74 -8.94 -5.39 3.72
C LEU A 74 -8.08 -6.42 4.46
N ALA A 75 -8.43 -6.77 5.71
CA ALA A 75 -7.70 -7.80 6.46
C ALA A 75 -7.94 -9.22 5.91
N GLN A 76 -9.06 -9.45 5.21
CA GLN A 76 -9.42 -10.74 4.63
C GLN A 76 -9.25 -10.76 3.10
N GLU A 77 -9.65 -9.67 2.44
CA GLU A 77 -9.76 -9.58 0.98
C GLU A 77 -8.56 -8.85 0.34
N GLY A 78 -7.62 -8.33 1.16
CA GLY A 78 -6.55 -7.43 0.70
C GLY A 78 -5.67 -7.99 -0.42
N ASN A 79 -5.30 -9.28 -0.33
CA ASN A 79 -4.49 -9.92 -1.37
C ASN A 79 -5.25 -10.05 -2.68
N GLU A 80 -6.54 -10.39 -2.62
CA GLU A 80 -7.40 -10.52 -3.80
C GLU A 80 -7.59 -9.17 -4.48
N ILE A 81 -7.76 -8.09 -3.71
CA ILE A 81 -7.86 -6.71 -4.23
C ILE A 81 -6.58 -6.31 -4.98
N ILE A 82 -5.40 -6.62 -4.43
CA ILE A 82 -4.12 -6.35 -5.11
C ILE A 82 -3.99 -7.18 -6.40
N CYS A 83 -4.35 -8.46 -6.34
CA CYS A 83 -4.35 -9.34 -7.51
C CYS A 83 -5.33 -8.87 -8.60
N GLU A 84 -6.52 -8.38 -8.23
CA GLU A 84 -7.48 -7.82 -9.18
C GLU A 84 -6.96 -6.55 -9.85
N ALA A 85 -6.17 -5.74 -9.13
CA ALA A 85 -5.52 -4.55 -9.68
C ALA A 85 -4.46 -4.89 -10.76
N PHE A 86 -3.93 -6.11 -10.80
CA PHE A 86 -2.98 -6.56 -11.84
C PHE A 86 -3.53 -6.46 -13.25
N LYS A 87 -4.85 -6.65 -13.41
CA LYS A 87 -5.54 -6.56 -14.70
C LYS A 87 -5.35 -5.20 -15.37
N TRP A 88 -5.06 -4.17 -14.59
CA TRP A 88 -5.00 -2.77 -15.04
C TRP A 88 -3.60 -2.16 -14.89
N SER A 89 -2.63 -2.89 -14.34
CA SER A 89 -1.27 -2.40 -14.11
C SER A 89 -0.21 -3.50 -14.20
N GLN A 90 0.47 -3.57 -15.35
CA GLN A 90 1.64 -4.45 -15.52
C GLN A 90 2.80 -4.09 -14.58
N LYS A 91 2.92 -2.81 -14.21
CA LYS A 91 3.95 -2.36 -13.25
C LYS A 91 3.69 -2.93 -11.86
N LEU A 92 2.42 -3.05 -11.47
CA LEU A 92 2.06 -3.69 -10.21
C LEU A 92 2.37 -5.18 -10.24
N VAL A 93 2.05 -5.88 -11.33
CA VAL A 93 2.40 -7.30 -11.51
C VAL A 93 3.90 -7.52 -11.30
N VAL A 94 4.72 -6.75 -12.00
CA VAL A 94 6.18 -6.87 -11.93
C VAL A 94 6.73 -6.50 -10.55
N ALA A 95 6.06 -5.60 -9.82
CA ALA A 95 6.40 -5.29 -8.43
C ALA A 95 6.08 -6.44 -7.45
N CYS A 96 5.17 -7.36 -7.80
CA CYS A 96 4.80 -8.51 -6.97
C CYS A 96 5.75 -9.69 -7.08
N GLU A 97 6.54 -9.75 -8.14
CA GLU A 97 7.44 -10.87 -8.45
C GLU A 97 8.83 -10.73 -7.80
N VAL A 98 9.05 -9.64 -7.04
CA VAL A 98 10.31 -9.30 -6.35
C VAL A 98 10.14 -9.37 -4.84
#